data_AF-A0A7W0QPT3-F1
#
_entry.id   AF-A0A7W0QPT3-F1
#
_cell.length_a   1.000
_cell.length_b   1.000
_cell.length_c   1.000
_cell.angle_alpha   90.00
_cell.angle_beta   90.00
_cell.angle_gamma   90.00
#
_symmetry.space_group_name_H-M   'P 1'
#
loop_
_entity.id
_entity.type
_entity.pdbx_description
1 polymer ?
#
loop_
_entity_poly.entity_id
_entity_poly.type
_entity_poly.pdbx_seq_one_letter_code
_entity_poly.pdbx_strand_id
1 'polypeptide(L)' 'HSTCTHLGCRTAYDRRSKRILCPCHGGVFDVQGNVLDGPPPAPLPSLTTRIEDGQVMVQV' A
#
# COMPACT_ATOMS: atom_id res chain seq x y z
N HIS A 1 -3.09 3.33 -3.73
CA HIS A 1 -3.75 2.15 -4.32
C HIS A 1 -3.66 0.98 -3.32
N SER A 2 -4.72 0.18 -3.10
CA SER A 2 -4.75 -0.87 -2.04
C SER A 2 -4.75 -2.30 -2.61
N THR A 3 -4.20 -2.50 -3.79
CA THR A 3 -4.16 -3.80 -4.46
C THR A 3 -2.79 -4.42 -4.25
N CYS A 4 -2.76 -5.62 -3.68
CA CYS A 4 -1.53 -6.38 -3.49
C CYS A 4 -0.95 -6.77 -4.85
N THR A 5 0.35 -6.52 -5.03
CA THR A 5 1.10 -6.82 -6.25
C THR A 5 1.37 -8.31 -6.49
N HIS A 6 1.00 -9.20 -5.55
CA HIS A 6 1.07 -10.63 -5.76
C HIS A 6 -0.01 -11.10 -6.75
N LEU A 7 -1.27 -11.18 -6.31
CA LEU A 7 -2.40 -11.69 -7.09
C LEU A 7 -3.64 -10.79 -6.99
N GLY A 8 -3.47 -9.52 -6.60
CA GLY A 8 -4.54 -8.53 -6.65
C GLY A 8 -5.47 -8.46 -5.43
N CYS A 9 -5.19 -9.18 -4.34
CA CYS A 9 -5.99 -9.06 -3.11
C CYS A 9 -5.98 -7.62 -2.55
N ARG A 10 -7.08 -7.20 -1.93
CA ARG A 10 -7.13 -5.92 -1.22
C ARG A 10 -6.26 -5.98 0.04
N THR A 11 -5.35 -5.02 0.19
CA THR A 11 -4.54 -4.85 1.41
C THR A 11 -5.24 -3.95 2.43
N ALA A 12 -4.82 -4.05 3.69
CA ALA A 12 -5.34 -3.24 4.79
C ALA A 12 -4.21 -2.70 5.66
N TYR A 13 -4.34 -1.46 6.14
CA TYR A 13 -3.41 -0.88 7.11
C TYR A 13 -3.70 -1.41 8.52
N ASP A 14 -2.71 -2.02 9.17
CA ASP A 14 -2.76 -2.43 10.56
C ASP A 14 -2.15 -1.35 11.45
N ARG A 15 -2.98 -0.74 12.31
CA ARG A 15 -2.56 0.36 13.19
C ARG A 15 -1.55 -0.07 14.25
N ARG A 16 -1.58 -1.33 14.69
CA ARG A 16 -0.70 -1.82 15.76
C ARG A 16 0.74 -1.96 15.27
N SER A 17 0.93 -2.61 14.13
CA SER A 17 2.24 -2.79 13.52
C SER A 17 2.70 -1.61 12.67
N LYS A 18 1.79 -0.69 12.31
CA LYS A 18 2.03 0.41 11.35
C LYS A 18 2.50 -0.11 9.99
N ARG A 19 1.86 -1.18 9.52
CA ARG A 19 2.17 -1.85 8.25
C ARG A 19 0.93 -2.03 7.42
N ILE A 20 1.10 -2.23 6.13
CA ILE A 20 0.03 -2.62 5.21
C ILE A 20 0.11 -4.13 5.00
N LEU A 21 -0.97 -4.85 5.28
CA LEU A 21 -1.03 -6.31 5.28
C LEU A 21 -1.94 -6.82 4.17
N CYS A 22 -1.50 -7.87 3.48
CA CYS A 22 -2.30 -8.65 2.54
C CYS A 22 -2.81 -9.92 3.26
N PRO A 23 -4.13 -10.07 3.45
CA PRO A 23 -4.70 -11.17 4.23
C PRO A 23 -4.64 -12.52 3.52
N CYS A 24 -4.40 -12.55 2.21
CA CYS A 24 -4.48 -13.78 1.41
C CYS A 24 -3.29 -14.71 1.63
N HIS A 25 -2.06 -14.19 1.52
CA HIS A 25 -0.83 -14.98 1.55
C HIS A 25 0.27 -14.33 2.40
N GLY A 26 -0.10 -13.41 3.30
CA GLY A 26 0.84 -12.81 4.25
C GLY A 26 1.80 -11.78 3.66
N GLY A 27 1.47 -11.15 2.53
CA GLY A 27 2.27 -10.03 2.01
C GLY A 27 2.28 -8.85 2.99
N VAL A 28 3.44 -8.28 3.25
CA VAL A 28 3.62 -7.16 4.19
C VAL A 28 4.34 -6.02 3.49
N PHE A 29 3.81 -4.81 3.65
CA PHE A 29 4.40 -3.60 3.12
C PHE A 29 4.57 -2.54 4.22
N ASP A 30 5.55 -1.65 4.07
CA ASP A 30 5.62 -0.43 4.88
C ASP A 30 4.56 0.61 4.45
N VAL A 31 4.53 1.76 5.11
CA VAL A 31 3.56 2.83 4.80
C VAL A 31 3.89 3.60 3.52
N GLN A 32 5.11 3.45 3.00
CA GLN A 32 5.53 3.93 1.69
C GLN A 32 5.17 2.94 0.56
N GLY A 33 4.78 1.71 0.92
CA GLY A 33 4.39 0.65 -0.01
C GLY A 33 5.52 -0.32 -0.35
N ASN A 34 6.72 -0.20 0.22
CA ASN A 34 7.82 -1.13 -0.04
C ASN A 34 7.49 -2.51 0.53
N VAL A 35 7.89 -3.57 -0.18
CA VAL A 35 7.74 -4.95 0.30
C VAL A 35 8.67 -5.16 1.48
N LEU A 36 8.11 -5.59 2.61
CA LEU A 36 8.87 -5.99 3.79
C LEU A 36 8.91 -7.51 3.94
N ASP A 37 7.85 -8.21 3.52
CA ASP A 37 7.74 -9.66 3.67
C ASP A 37 6.68 -10.27 2.73
N GLY A 38 6.72 -11.59 2.60
CA GLY A 38 5.75 -12.41 1.87
C GLY A 38 6.01 -12.51 0.37
N PRO A 39 5.06 -13.11 -0.37
CA PRO A 39 5.20 -13.37 -1.80
C PRO A 39 5.11 -12.18 -2.78
N PRO A 40 4.60 -10.97 -2.44
CA PRO A 40 4.48 -9.90 -3.43
C PRO A 40 5.83 -9.56 -4.08
N PRO A 41 5.93 -9.55 -5.42
CA PRO A 41 7.21 -9.39 -6.11
C PRO A 41 7.65 -7.92 -6.25
N ALA A 42 6.78 -6.96 -5.93
CA ALA A 42 7.03 -5.54 -6.15
C ALA A 42 6.31 -4.66 -5.11
N PRO A 43 6.80 -3.42 -4.86
CA PRO A 43 6.12 -2.44 -4.00
C PRO A 43 4.69 -2.10 -4.47
N LEU A 44 3.86 -1.62 -3.56
CA LEU A 44 2.56 -1.06 -3.89
C LEU A 44 2.72 0.20 -4.75
N PRO A 45 1.84 0.43 -5.75
CA PRO A 45 1.83 1.69 -6.50
C PRO A 45 1.55 2.88 -5.58
N SER A 46 2.48 3.84 -5.59
CA SER A 46 2.32 5.15 -4.95
C SER A 46 1.56 6.11 -5.85
N LEU A 47 0.79 7.01 -5.26
CA LEU A 47 0.16 8.12 -5.96
C LEU A 47 0.83 9.42 -5.53
N THR A 48 1.22 10.24 -6.50
CA THR A 48 1.72 11.58 -6.21
C THR A 48 0.57 12.44 -5.74
N THR A 49 0.76 13.13 -4.62
CA THR A 49 -0.26 14.01 -4.04
C THR A 49 0.30 15.40 -3.82
N ARG A 50 -0.58 16.41 -3.92
CA ARG A 50 -0.28 17.81 -3.60
C ARG A 50 -1.44 18.41 -2.84
N ILE A 51 -1.18 19.42 -2.02
CA ILE A 51 -2.21 20.16 -1.31
C ILE A 51 -2.46 21.47 -2.04
N GLU A 52 -3.69 21.72 -2.46
CA GLU A 52 -4.14 22.96 -3.10
C GLU A 52 -5.48 23.38 -2.51
N ASP A 53 -5.60 24.64 -2.08
CA ASP A 53 -6.82 25.20 -1.48
C ASP A 53 -7.43 24.35 -0.35
N GLY A 54 -6.57 23.76 0.50
CA GLY A 54 -6.97 22.89 1.60
C GLY A 54 -7.45 21.49 1.18
N GLN A 55 -7.38 21.16 -0.12
CA GLN A 55 -7.75 19.87 -0.67
C GLN A 55 -6.52 19.03 -1.02
N VAL A 56 -6.62 17.71 -0.84
CA VAL A 56 -5.60 16.76 -1.28
C VAL A 56 -5.90 16.36 -2.72
N MET A 57 -5.06 16.81 -3.64
CA MET A 57 -5.12 16.47 -5.06
C MET A 57 -4.26 15.24 -5.32
N VAL A 58 -4.76 14.34 -6.16
CA VAL A 58 -4.06 13.11 -6.57
C VAL A 58 -3.73 13.22 -8.05
N GLN A 59 -2.47 13.01 -8.41
CA GLN A 59 -2.04 12.89 -9.80
C GLN A 59 -2.24 11.43 -10.25
N VAL A 60 -2.94 11.26 -11.37
CA VAL A 60 -3.28 9.96 -11.97
C VAL A 60 -2.45 9.74 -13.22
#